data_AF-A0A819LNT5-F1
#
_entry.id   AF-A0A819LNT5-F1
#
_cell.length_a   1.000
_cell.length_b   1.000
_cell.length_c   1.000
_cell.angle_alpha   90.00
_cell.angle_beta   90.00
_cell.angle_gamma   90.00
#
_symmetry.space_group_name_H-M   'P 1'
#
loop_
_entity.id
_entity.type
_entity.pdbx_description
1 polymer ?
#
loop_
_entity_poly.entity_id
_entity_poly.type
_entity_poly.pdbx_seq_one_letter_code
_entity_poly.pdbx_strand_id
1 'polypeptide(L)'
;LMMDIVKEDDIILICDNKNELLSVEDLLIIENIRSSFVLIFQDHNIQCSCVDISNRICALVSWSQFASRNILDSIKFFRKINQFEQLNIDDRFILIKYNIFLLFLILKCFYFKRSNDCCSYDNNQFAEKHRQFFILCGDSYGIRDMFVNLIHSLVKITEQDPIFLSFLLIILLFSQGLSMNENEPSLKDSLIVNQFQSYYIELLWKYLINKQGEIKTWKCFTHLITIIIRIQSVGKIIREFFRIQSITSDVMDQIEPLMHTLLLIQ
;
A
#
# COMPACT_ATOMS: atom_id res chain seq x y z
N LEU A 1 50.78 48.18 1.31
CA LEU A 1 50.30 46.80 1.02
C LEU A 1 49.40 46.42 2.19
N MET A 2 48.11 46.73 2.22
CA MET A 2 47.06 46.45 1.22
C MET A 2 47.00 44.97 0.88
N MET A 3 46.09 44.26 1.55
CA MET A 3 45.34 43.15 0.98
C MET A 3 44.05 43.01 1.79
N ASP A 4 43.00 43.59 1.22
CA ASP A 4 41.62 43.46 1.62
C ASP A 4 41.21 41.98 1.50
N ILE A 5 40.73 41.40 2.60
CA ILE A 5 40.02 40.12 2.58
C ILE A 5 38.58 40.45 2.24
N VAL A 6 38.25 40.19 0.98
CA VAL A 6 36.90 40.23 0.39
C VAL A 6 35.98 39.34 1.22
N LYS A 7 34.87 39.92 1.68
CA LYS A 7 33.73 39.20 2.24
C LYS A 7 33.11 38.37 1.11
N GLU A 8 33.03 37.06 1.30
CA GLU A 8 32.17 36.21 0.48
C GLU A 8 30.73 36.60 0.78
N ASP A 9 30.15 37.31 -0.20
CA ASP A 9 28.77 37.71 -0.23
C ASP A 9 27.85 36.49 -0.16
N ASP A 10 26.82 36.64 0.67
CA ASP A 10 25.66 35.79 0.71
C ASP A 10 25.10 35.59 -0.70
N ILE A 11 25.26 34.38 -1.23
CA ILE A 11 24.39 33.89 -2.31
C ILE A 11 23.02 33.63 -1.66
N ILE A 12 22.27 34.71 -1.46
CA ILE A 12 20.82 34.65 -1.33
C ILE A 12 20.33 34.22 -2.70
N LEU A 13 20.19 32.91 -2.86
CA LEU A 13 19.51 32.32 -4.01
C LEU A 13 18.01 32.60 -3.81
N ILE A 14 17.62 33.83 -4.19
CA ILE A 14 16.24 34.23 -4.43
C ILE A 14 15.75 33.38 -5.60
N CYS A 15 15.15 32.23 -5.30
CA CYS A 15 14.19 31.60 -6.18
C CYS A 15 12.79 31.99 -5.70
N ASP A 16 12.46 33.27 -5.88
CA ASP A 16 11.09 33.68 -6.15
C ASP A 16 10.70 33.13 -7.53
N ASN A 17 10.06 31.95 -7.50
CA ASN A 17 9.01 31.59 -8.43
C ASN A 17 8.26 30.40 -7.82
N LYS A 18 7.30 30.70 -6.94
CA LYS A 18 6.16 29.80 -6.72
C LYS A 18 5.32 29.80 -8.01
N ASN A 19 5.87 29.26 -9.09
CA ASN A 19 5.04 28.73 -10.15
C ASN A 19 4.24 27.62 -9.47
N GLU A 20 2.96 27.84 -9.24
CA GLU A 20 2.05 26.83 -8.71
C GLU A 20 2.09 25.64 -9.66
N LEU A 21 2.91 24.65 -9.29
CA LEU A 21 3.15 23.45 -10.08
C LEU A 21 1.87 22.59 -10.21
N LEU A 22 0.92 22.80 -9.30
CA LEU A 22 -0.41 22.22 -9.28
C LEU A 22 -1.40 23.22 -9.84
N SER A 23 -2.11 22.83 -10.89
CA SER A 23 -3.29 23.57 -11.36
C SER A 23 -4.47 23.41 -10.38
N VAL A 24 -5.49 24.26 -10.54
CA VAL A 24 -6.76 24.14 -9.79
C VAL A 24 -7.39 22.76 -10.03
N GLU A 25 -7.29 22.23 -11.25
CA GLU A 25 -7.81 20.90 -11.59
C GLU A 25 -7.03 19.79 -10.88
N ASP A 26 -5.70 19.89 -10.79
CA ASP A 26 -4.87 18.93 -10.04
C ASP A 26 -5.29 18.90 -8.57
N LEU A 27 -5.52 20.07 -7.95
CA LEU A 27 -5.96 20.17 -6.56
C LEU A 27 -7.33 19.52 -6.33
N LEU A 28 -8.28 19.74 -7.25
CA LEU A 28 -9.60 19.11 -7.18
C LEU A 28 -9.50 17.58 -7.27
N ILE A 29 -8.64 17.06 -8.14
CA ILE A 29 -8.43 15.62 -8.31
C ILE A 29 -7.79 15.02 -7.05
N ILE A 30 -6.74 15.66 -6.53
CA ILE A 30 -6.08 15.24 -5.28
C ILE A 30 -7.09 15.19 -4.14
N GLU A 31 -7.90 16.23 -3.99
CA GLU A 31 -8.86 16.34 -2.89
C GLU A 31 -10.01 15.32 -3.03
N ASN A 32 -10.49 15.07 -4.24
CA ASN A 32 -11.50 14.05 -4.51
C ASN A 32 -10.99 12.63 -4.18
N ILE A 33 -9.75 12.32 -4.56
CA ILE A 33 -9.10 11.04 -4.25
C ILE A 33 -8.92 10.90 -2.74
N ARG A 34 -8.37 11.93 -2.09
CA ARG A 34 -8.16 11.96 -0.64
C ARG A 34 -9.47 11.75 0.12
N SER A 35 -10.50 12.51 -0.24
CA SER A 35 -11.81 12.43 0.40
C SER A 35 -12.45 11.06 0.22
N SER A 36 -12.37 10.48 -0.98
CA SER A 36 -12.87 9.13 -1.26
C SER A 36 -12.11 8.07 -0.45
N PHE A 37 -10.79 8.19 -0.40
CA PHE A 37 -9.93 7.28 0.38
C PHE A 37 -10.28 7.33 1.87
N VAL A 38 -10.30 8.53 2.46
CA VAL A 38 -10.60 8.72 3.88
C VAL A 38 -12.02 8.23 4.20
N LEU A 39 -13.03 8.59 3.38
CA LEU A 39 -14.41 8.16 3.59
C LEU A 39 -14.56 6.63 3.64
N ILE A 40 -13.83 5.92 2.78
CA ILE A 40 -13.95 4.46 2.66
C ILE A 40 -13.18 3.75 3.79
N PHE A 41 -12.05 4.29 4.22
CA PHE A 41 -11.11 3.59 5.09
C PHE A 41 -11.09 4.10 6.54
N GLN A 42 -11.58 5.29 6.86
CA GLN A 42 -11.45 5.88 8.21
C GLN A 42 -12.15 5.09 9.33
N ASP A 43 -13.25 4.39 9.03
CA ASP A 43 -14.10 3.73 10.03
C ASP A 43 -13.63 2.32 10.47
N HIS A 44 -12.49 1.83 9.94
CA HIS A 44 -12.03 0.45 10.19
C HIS A 44 -11.31 0.20 11.51
N ASN A 45 -11.27 1.19 12.41
CA ASN A 45 -10.63 1.07 13.73
C ASN A 45 -11.19 -0.06 14.63
N ILE A 46 -12.31 -0.69 14.25
CA ILE A 46 -13.02 -1.68 15.08
C ILE A 46 -12.74 -3.14 14.65
N GLN A 47 -12.12 -3.42 13.50
CA GLN A 47 -12.19 -4.79 12.93
C GLN A 47 -10.96 -5.69 13.12
N CYS A 48 -9.75 -5.16 13.32
CA CYS A 48 -8.56 -6.00 13.58
C CYS A 48 -8.58 -6.68 14.97
N SER A 49 -9.45 -6.21 15.87
CA SER A 49 -9.63 -6.70 17.24
C SER A 49 -10.28 -8.08 17.37
N CYS A 50 -10.92 -8.56 16.30
CA CYS A 50 -11.78 -9.74 16.30
C CYS A 50 -11.13 -11.01 15.72
N VAL A 51 -9.80 -11.08 15.63
CA VAL A 51 -9.15 -12.33 15.21
C VAL A 51 -9.35 -13.37 16.32
N ASP A 52 -10.10 -14.43 16.03
CA ASP A 52 -10.22 -15.59 16.91
C ASP A 52 -8.91 -16.40 16.85
N ILE A 53 -8.20 -16.41 17.96
CA ILE A 53 -6.90 -17.08 18.13
C ILE A 53 -7.02 -18.38 18.92
N SER A 54 -8.24 -18.95 19.04
CA SER A 54 -8.46 -20.20 19.78
C SER A 54 -7.69 -21.39 19.20
N ASN A 55 -7.52 -21.42 17.88
CA ASN A 55 -6.69 -22.37 17.15
C ASN A 55 -6.29 -21.79 15.79
N ARG A 56 -5.39 -22.48 15.07
CA ARG A 56 -4.91 -22.09 13.74
C ARG A 56 -6.04 -21.91 12.72
N ILE A 57 -7.05 -22.77 12.72
CA ILE A 57 -8.17 -22.73 11.75
C ILE A 57 -9.00 -21.46 11.98
N CYS A 58 -9.44 -21.22 13.22
CA CYS A 58 -10.19 -20.02 13.59
C CYS A 58 -9.42 -18.73 13.24
N ALA A 59 -8.10 -18.75 13.44
CA ALA A 59 -7.22 -17.62 13.13
C ALA A 59 -7.19 -17.33 11.63
N LEU A 60 -7.03 -18.35 10.80
CA LEU A 60 -7.04 -18.23 9.33
C LEU A 60 -8.41 -17.79 8.80
N VAL A 61 -9.50 -18.35 9.31
CA VAL A 61 -10.87 -17.99 8.93
C VAL A 61 -11.15 -16.52 9.28
N SER A 62 -10.90 -16.12 10.53
CA SER A 62 -11.10 -14.74 10.98
C SER A 62 -10.27 -13.73 10.19
N TRP A 63 -9.02 -14.08 9.89
CA TRP A 63 -8.15 -13.26 9.03
C TRP A 63 -8.71 -13.17 7.61
N SER A 64 -9.21 -14.26 7.04
CA SER A 64 -9.79 -14.26 5.69
C SER A 64 -11.04 -13.37 5.59
N GLN A 65 -11.89 -13.35 6.62
CA GLN A 65 -13.04 -12.47 6.74
C GLN A 65 -12.65 -10.99 6.84
N PHE A 66 -11.60 -10.70 7.61
CA PHE A 66 -11.02 -9.36 7.67
C PHE A 66 -10.44 -8.94 6.31
N ALA A 67 -9.69 -9.82 5.66
CA ALA A 67 -9.09 -9.52 4.37
C ALA A 67 -10.16 -9.31 3.28
N SER A 68 -11.17 -10.19 3.19
CA SER A 68 -12.29 -10.10 2.25
C SER A 68 -12.98 -8.73 2.31
N ARG A 69 -13.25 -8.22 3.52
CA ARG A 69 -13.83 -6.87 3.70
C ARG A 69 -12.94 -5.75 3.15
N ASN A 70 -11.65 -5.77 3.48
CA ASN A 70 -10.70 -4.77 2.97
C ASN A 70 -10.57 -4.81 1.45
N ILE A 71 -10.66 -5.98 0.81
CA ILE A 71 -10.69 -6.09 -0.65
C ILE A 71 -11.94 -5.41 -1.20
N LEU A 72 -13.11 -5.66 -0.60
CA LEU A 72 -14.34 -5.03 -1.05
C LEU A 72 -14.26 -3.51 -0.93
N ASP A 73 -13.68 -2.98 0.16
CA ASP A 73 -13.51 -1.54 0.33
C ASP A 73 -12.47 -0.95 -0.63
N SER A 74 -11.39 -1.69 -0.91
CA SER A 74 -10.44 -1.34 -1.96
C SER A 74 -11.09 -1.30 -3.34
N ILE A 75 -11.93 -2.28 -3.68
CA ILE A 75 -12.70 -2.28 -4.92
C ILE A 75 -13.63 -1.06 -4.95
N LYS A 76 -14.36 -0.76 -3.86
CA LYS A 76 -15.20 0.45 -3.78
C LYS A 76 -14.40 1.71 -4.04
N PHE A 77 -13.18 1.81 -3.48
CA PHE A 77 -12.29 2.95 -3.71
C PHE A 77 -11.85 3.04 -5.16
N PHE A 78 -11.37 1.95 -5.77
CA PHE A 78 -10.92 1.95 -7.16
C PHE A 78 -12.04 2.24 -8.16
N ARG A 79 -13.27 1.83 -7.86
CA ARG A 79 -14.45 2.21 -8.66
C ARG A 79 -14.80 3.70 -8.61
N LYS A 80 -14.19 4.49 -7.70
CA LYS A 80 -14.28 5.95 -7.69
C LYS A 80 -13.22 6.62 -8.59
N ILE A 81 -12.30 5.86 -9.14
CA ILE A 81 -11.21 6.35 -9.99
C ILE A 81 -11.68 6.26 -11.45
N ASN A 82 -11.90 7.41 -12.10
CA ASN A 82 -12.46 7.49 -13.45
C ASN A 82 -11.67 6.64 -14.45
N GLN A 83 -10.34 6.73 -14.40
CA GLN A 83 -9.39 6.01 -15.24
C GLN A 83 -9.53 4.49 -15.07
N PHE A 84 -9.82 4.02 -13.85
CA PHE A 84 -10.05 2.60 -13.61
C PHE A 84 -11.36 2.14 -14.28
N GLU A 85 -12.44 2.92 -14.15
CA GLU A 85 -13.74 2.59 -14.78
C GLU A 85 -13.73 2.66 -16.32
N GLN A 86 -12.76 3.38 -16.91
CA GLN A 86 -12.56 3.42 -18.36
C GLN A 86 -11.91 2.15 -18.91
N LEU A 87 -11.25 1.34 -18.08
CA LEU A 87 -10.66 0.08 -18.51
C LEU A 87 -11.72 -0.97 -18.84
N ASN A 88 -11.39 -1.86 -19.77
CA ASN A 88 -12.21 -3.04 -20.01
C ASN A 88 -12.29 -3.92 -18.75
N ILE A 89 -13.38 -4.69 -18.66
CA ILE A 89 -13.69 -5.47 -17.46
C ILE A 89 -12.62 -6.53 -17.13
N ASP A 90 -11.99 -7.11 -18.16
CA ASP A 90 -10.97 -8.13 -17.98
C ASP A 90 -9.69 -7.53 -17.40
N ASP A 91 -9.24 -6.38 -17.91
CA ASP A 91 -8.06 -5.69 -17.38
C ASP A 91 -8.30 -5.20 -15.95
N ARG A 92 -9.49 -4.65 -15.65
CA ARG A 92 -9.86 -4.32 -14.26
C ARG A 92 -9.78 -5.53 -13.35
N PHE A 93 -10.30 -6.67 -13.80
CA PHE A 93 -10.28 -7.90 -13.03
C PHE A 93 -8.85 -8.41 -12.81
N ILE A 94 -7.99 -8.39 -13.84
CA ILE A 94 -6.57 -8.78 -13.73
C ILE A 94 -5.85 -7.87 -12.71
N LEU A 95 -5.94 -6.55 -12.87
CA LEU A 95 -5.27 -5.61 -11.97
C LEU A 95 -5.71 -5.81 -10.51
N ILE A 96 -7.01 -5.97 -10.26
CA ILE A 96 -7.51 -6.24 -8.91
C ILE A 96 -6.98 -7.59 -8.41
N LYS A 97 -7.19 -8.67 -9.16
CA LYS A 97 -6.85 -10.03 -8.73
C LYS A 97 -5.38 -10.16 -8.36
N TYR A 98 -4.47 -9.62 -9.16
CA TYR A 98 -3.03 -9.82 -8.96
C TYR A 98 -2.42 -8.80 -8.00
N ASN A 99 -2.95 -7.57 -7.93
CA ASN A 99 -2.31 -6.51 -7.13
C ASN A 99 -2.92 -6.34 -5.75
N ILE A 100 -4.22 -6.61 -5.56
CA ILE A 100 -4.95 -6.25 -4.33
C ILE A 100 -4.30 -6.80 -3.06
N PHE A 101 -3.73 -8.01 -3.12
CA PHE A 101 -3.06 -8.63 -1.99
C PHE A 101 -1.88 -7.78 -1.47
N LEU A 102 -1.13 -7.17 -2.38
CA LEU A 102 0.02 -6.32 -2.05
C LEU A 102 -0.41 -4.96 -1.54
N LEU A 103 -1.55 -4.45 -2.03
CA LEU A 103 -2.11 -3.17 -1.62
C LEU A 103 -2.53 -3.15 -0.14
N PHE A 104 -2.82 -4.32 0.46
CA PHE A 104 -3.04 -4.44 1.90
C PHE A 104 -1.88 -3.92 2.75
N LEU A 105 -0.64 -4.05 2.27
CA LEU A 105 0.55 -3.57 2.99
C LEU A 105 0.52 -2.05 3.09
N ILE A 106 0.04 -1.37 2.05
CA ILE A 106 -0.13 0.10 2.05
C ILE A 106 -1.31 0.50 2.95
N LEU A 107 -2.44 -0.20 2.87
CA LEU A 107 -3.58 0.08 3.76
C LEU A 107 -3.21 -0.11 5.24
N LYS A 108 -2.38 -1.09 5.55
CA LYS A 108 -1.90 -1.29 6.91
C LYS A 108 -1.09 -0.10 7.43
N CYS A 109 -0.34 0.60 6.56
CA CYS A 109 0.33 1.85 6.89
C CYS A 109 -0.66 2.94 7.33
N PHE A 110 -1.81 3.07 6.65
CA PHE A 110 -2.83 4.05 7.02
C PHE A 110 -3.34 3.82 8.46
N TYR A 111 -3.55 2.56 8.83
CA TYR A 111 -4.04 2.18 10.16
C TYR A 111 -2.98 2.10 11.25
N PHE A 112 -1.70 2.28 10.89
CA PHE A 112 -0.61 2.07 11.82
C PHE A 112 -0.73 3.00 13.04
N LYS A 113 -0.66 2.42 14.23
CA LYS A 113 -0.64 3.13 15.51
C LYS A 113 0.49 2.57 16.36
N ARG A 114 1.44 3.43 16.73
CA ARG A 114 2.63 3.02 17.50
C ARG A 114 2.28 2.30 18.80
N SER A 115 1.18 2.68 19.47
CA SER A 115 0.78 2.18 20.79
C SER A 115 -0.12 0.94 20.79
N ASN A 116 -0.73 0.57 19.65
CA ASN A 116 -1.77 -0.46 19.63
C ASN A 116 -1.87 -1.28 18.34
N ASP A 117 -0.87 -1.20 17.47
CA ASP A 117 -0.88 -1.98 16.23
C ASP A 117 -0.25 -3.37 16.40
N CYS A 118 -0.54 -4.30 15.48
CA CYS A 118 0.10 -5.61 15.36
C CYS A 118 1.62 -5.56 15.25
N CYS A 119 2.13 -4.39 14.84
CA CYS A 119 3.53 -4.04 14.71
C CYS A 119 4.14 -3.51 16.03
N SER A 120 3.33 -3.25 17.06
CA SER A 120 3.81 -2.80 18.36
C SER A 120 4.39 -3.98 19.16
N TYR A 121 5.43 -3.68 19.94
CA TYR A 121 5.98 -4.56 20.98
C TYR A 121 5.28 -4.36 22.33
N ASP A 122 4.28 -3.47 22.40
CA ASP A 122 3.54 -3.23 23.62
C ASP A 122 2.73 -4.46 24.03
N ASN A 123 2.51 -4.61 25.35
CA ASN A 123 1.79 -5.72 25.97
C ASN A 123 0.26 -5.53 25.96
N ASN A 124 -0.29 -4.72 25.05
CA ASN A 124 -1.74 -4.62 24.92
C ASN A 124 -2.32 -5.91 24.30
N GLN A 125 -3.60 -6.18 24.60
CA GLN A 125 -4.25 -7.42 24.19
C GLN A 125 -4.34 -7.58 22.67
N PHE A 126 -4.44 -6.48 21.91
CA PHE A 126 -4.56 -6.53 20.45
C PHE A 126 -3.25 -6.90 19.76
N ALA A 127 -2.15 -6.27 20.17
CA ALA A 127 -0.81 -6.58 19.69
C ALA A 127 -0.45 -8.04 20.02
N GLU A 128 -0.84 -8.53 21.20
CA GLU A 128 -0.62 -9.93 21.59
C GLU A 128 -1.40 -10.90 20.72
N LYS A 129 -2.69 -10.67 20.47
CA LYS A 129 -3.49 -11.50 19.54
C LYS A 129 -2.86 -11.56 18.14
N HIS A 130 -2.34 -10.44 17.65
CA HIS A 130 -1.66 -10.41 16.36
C HIS A 130 -0.34 -11.19 16.35
N ARG A 131 0.46 -11.09 17.42
CA ARG A 131 1.67 -11.92 17.56
C ARG A 131 1.31 -13.41 17.57
N GLN A 132 0.28 -13.77 18.32
CA GLN A 132 -0.22 -15.15 18.42
C GLN A 132 -0.75 -15.66 17.08
N PHE A 133 -1.40 -14.83 16.25
CA PHE A 133 -1.78 -15.22 14.89
C PHE A 133 -0.58 -15.76 14.08
N PHE A 134 0.53 -15.04 14.05
CA PHE A 134 1.73 -15.47 13.32
C PHE A 134 2.32 -16.76 13.92
N ILE A 135 2.37 -16.87 15.26
CA ILE A 135 2.84 -18.08 15.95
C ILE A 135 1.97 -19.29 15.60
N LEU A 136 0.64 -19.16 15.69
CA LEU A 136 -0.33 -20.22 15.40
C LEU A 136 -0.28 -20.68 13.94
N CYS A 137 0.01 -19.75 13.03
CA CYS A 137 0.15 -20.06 11.61
C CYS A 137 1.57 -20.55 11.24
N GLY A 138 2.45 -20.79 12.23
CA GLY A 138 3.75 -21.40 12.04
C GLY A 138 4.81 -20.47 11.46
N ASP A 139 4.91 -19.24 11.98
CA ASP A 139 5.99 -18.31 11.61
C ASP A 139 7.37 -18.85 12.03
N SER A 140 7.96 -19.69 11.18
CA SER A 140 9.31 -20.26 11.36
C SER A 140 10.41 -19.43 10.69
N TYR A 141 10.06 -18.39 9.94
CA TYR A 141 10.99 -17.66 9.06
C TYR A 141 11.07 -16.15 9.34
N GLY A 142 10.49 -15.66 10.44
CA GLY A 142 10.49 -14.23 10.77
C GLY A 142 9.63 -13.40 9.81
N ILE A 143 8.56 -14.01 9.27
CA ILE A 143 7.62 -13.37 8.33
C ILE A 143 6.99 -12.15 9.01
N ARG A 144 6.64 -12.27 10.30
CA ARG A 144 6.15 -11.14 11.07
C ARG A 144 7.14 -9.98 11.07
N ASP A 145 8.41 -10.24 11.36
CA ASP A 145 9.41 -9.17 11.46
C ASP A 145 9.65 -8.51 10.09
N MET A 146 9.66 -9.29 9.00
CA MET A 146 9.71 -8.74 7.64
C MET A 146 8.51 -7.82 7.34
N PHE A 147 7.30 -8.27 7.70
CA PHE A 147 6.08 -7.49 7.55
C PHE A 147 6.14 -6.19 8.36
N VAL A 148 6.45 -6.28 9.66
CA VAL A 148 6.54 -5.12 10.57
C VAL A 148 7.58 -4.12 10.08
N ASN A 149 8.77 -4.59 9.69
CA ASN A 149 9.83 -3.73 9.17
C ASN A 149 9.45 -3.04 7.86
N LEU A 150 8.65 -3.69 7.02
CA LEU A 150 8.11 -3.08 5.81
C LEU A 150 7.09 -1.99 6.15
N ILE A 151 6.14 -2.27 7.05
CA ILE A 151 5.15 -1.27 7.49
C ILE A 151 5.85 -0.06 8.13
N HIS A 152 6.84 -0.26 8.99
CA HIS A 152 7.62 0.86 9.55
C HIS A 152 8.34 1.68 8.47
N SER A 153 8.86 1.04 7.42
CA SER A 153 9.49 1.74 6.31
C SER A 153 8.47 2.57 5.52
N LEU A 154 7.27 2.03 5.29
CA LEU A 154 6.15 2.72 4.66
C LEU A 154 5.65 3.91 5.49
N VAL A 155 5.47 3.73 6.80
CA VAL A 155 5.07 4.79 7.72
C VAL A 155 6.10 5.93 7.71
N LYS A 156 7.39 5.59 7.75
CA LYS A 156 8.47 6.58 7.74
C LYS A 156 8.50 7.40 6.45
N ILE A 157 8.31 6.78 5.28
CA ILE A 157 8.39 7.50 4.00
C ILE A 157 7.12 8.28 3.69
N THR A 158 5.96 7.74 4.04
CA THR A 158 4.67 8.35 3.71
C THR A 158 4.20 9.34 4.77
N GLU A 159 4.78 9.29 5.98
CA GLU A 159 4.31 10.01 7.17
C GLU A 159 2.81 9.77 7.45
N GLN A 160 2.29 8.64 6.97
CA GLN A 160 0.86 8.29 6.98
C GLN A 160 -0.04 9.35 6.32
N ASP A 161 0.50 10.12 5.37
CA ASP A 161 -0.25 11.11 4.60
C ASP A 161 -1.33 10.41 3.74
N PRO A 162 -2.63 10.70 3.96
CA PRO A 162 -3.71 10.07 3.20
C PRO A 162 -3.65 10.36 1.70
N ILE A 163 -3.15 11.53 1.29
CA ILE A 163 -2.96 11.85 -0.13
C ILE A 163 -1.89 10.91 -0.69
N PHE A 164 -0.71 10.87 -0.09
CA PHE A 164 0.37 10.00 -0.54
C PHE A 164 -0.09 8.53 -0.59
N LEU A 165 -0.68 8.01 0.48
CA LEU A 165 -1.14 6.62 0.54
C LEU A 165 -2.20 6.29 -0.51
N SER A 166 -3.17 7.18 -0.73
CA SER A 166 -4.21 6.98 -1.75
C SER A 166 -3.65 6.96 -3.18
N PHE A 167 -2.72 7.87 -3.51
CA PHE A 167 -2.02 7.85 -4.81
C PHE A 167 -1.13 6.62 -4.96
N LEU A 168 -0.42 6.22 -3.90
CA LEU A 168 0.42 5.01 -3.94
C LEU A 168 -0.41 3.76 -4.21
N LEU A 169 -1.61 3.63 -3.61
CA LEU A 169 -2.54 2.54 -3.91
C LEU A 169 -2.97 2.53 -5.38
N ILE A 170 -3.31 3.68 -5.94
CA ILE A 170 -3.74 3.81 -7.33
C ILE A 170 -2.59 3.46 -8.28
N ILE A 171 -1.40 4.02 -8.06
CA ILE A 171 -0.21 3.78 -8.89
C ILE A 171 0.13 2.28 -8.92
N LEU A 172 0.11 1.64 -7.74
CA LEU A 172 0.39 0.21 -7.60
C LEU A 172 -0.73 -0.67 -8.16
N LEU A 173 -1.99 -0.23 -8.11
CA LEU A 173 -3.08 -0.93 -8.79
C LEU A 173 -2.81 -1.00 -10.29
N PHE A 174 -2.39 0.10 -10.92
CA PHE A 174 -2.08 0.15 -12.35
C PHE A 174 -0.69 -0.43 -12.69
N SER A 175 0.00 -1.10 -11.75
CA SER A 175 1.28 -1.78 -12.02
C SER A 175 1.05 -3.23 -12.46
N GLN A 176 1.16 -3.53 -13.74
CA GLN A 176 1.22 -4.91 -14.22
C GLN A 176 2.50 -5.60 -13.70
N GLY A 177 2.40 -6.85 -13.27
CA GLY A 177 3.54 -7.62 -12.75
C GLY A 177 3.95 -7.23 -11.33
N LEU A 178 3.19 -6.37 -10.63
CA LEU A 178 3.45 -6.06 -9.22
C LEU A 178 3.45 -7.34 -8.39
N SER A 179 2.56 -8.26 -8.72
CA SER A 179 2.42 -9.55 -8.06
C SER A 179 3.67 -10.43 -8.16
N MET A 180 4.55 -10.26 -9.15
CA MET A 180 5.62 -11.22 -9.47
C MET A 180 5.08 -12.66 -9.67
N ASN A 181 3.82 -12.79 -10.09
CA ASN A 181 3.24 -14.08 -10.45
C ASN A 181 3.50 -14.36 -11.93
N GLU A 182 4.08 -15.53 -12.22
CA GLU A 182 4.43 -15.97 -13.58
C GLU A 182 3.18 -16.24 -14.44
N ASN A 183 2.04 -16.50 -13.80
CA ASN A 183 0.76 -16.79 -14.44
C ASN A 183 -0.16 -15.56 -14.48
N GLU A 184 0.36 -14.34 -14.28
CA GLU A 184 -0.37 -13.10 -14.51
C GLU A 184 -0.63 -12.91 -16.02
N PRO A 185 -1.90 -12.88 -16.47
CA PRO A 185 -2.19 -12.68 -17.88
C PRO A 185 -1.72 -11.31 -18.36
N SER A 186 -1.39 -11.23 -19.66
CA SER A 186 -1.17 -9.92 -20.29
C SER A 186 -2.46 -9.11 -20.33
N LEU A 187 -2.35 -7.83 -19.99
CA LEU A 187 -3.44 -6.87 -20.15
C LEU A 187 -3.75 -6.69 -21.65
N LYS A 188 -5.03 -6.52 -21.97
CA LYS A 188 -5.48 -6.25 -23.34
C LYS A 188 -5.01 -4.89 -23.82
N ASP A 189 -5.07 -3.88 -22.95
CA ASP A 189 -4.58 -2.53 -23.22
C ASP A 189 -3.53 -2.13 -22.17
N SER A 190 -2.34 -2.70 -22.27
CA SER A 190 -1.23 -2.35 -21.36
C SER A 190 -0.77 -0.89 -21.52
N LEU A 191 -0.95 -0.31 -22.71
CA LEU A 191 -0.56 1.07 -22.98
C LEU A 191 -1.41 2.06 -22.19
N ILE A 192 -2.74 1.92 -22.23
CA ILE A 192 -3.62 2.84 -21.49
C ILE A 192 -3.42 2.71 -19.97
N VAL A 193 -3.17 1.49 -19.48
CA VAL A 193 -2.87 1.25 -18.06
C VAL A 193 -1.58 1.97 -17.64
N ASN A 194 -0.53 1.89 -18.45
CA ASN A 194 0.72 2.62 -18.19
C ASN A 194 0.52 4.14 -18.25
N GLN A 195 -0.28 4.64 -19.19
CA GLN A 195 -0.60 6.07 -19.27
C GLN A 195 -1.33 6.56 -18.02
N PHE A 196 -2.33 5.79 -17.53
CA PHE A 196 -3.01 6.11 -16.28
C PHE A 196 -2.09 6.05 -15.08
N GLN A 197 -1.20 5.06 -15.00
CA GLN A 197 -0.19 5.00 -13.95
C GLN A 197 0.72 6.23 -13.97
N SER A 198 1.28 6.58 -15.15
CA SER A 198 2.15 7.75 -15.31
C SER A 198 1.47 9.04 -14.92
N TYR A 199 0.18 9.20 -15.26
CA TYR A 199 -0.63 10.34 -14.87
C TYR A 199 -0.70 10.50 -13.33
N TYR A 200 -0.98 9.42 -12.59
CA TYR A 200 -1.02 9.48 -11.12
C TYR A 200 0.37 9.64 -10.49
N ILE A 201 1.43 9.10 -11.10
CA ILE A 201 2.81 9.35 -10.69
C ILE A 201 3.13 10.84 -10.80
N GLU A 202 2.78 11.48 -11.92
CA GLU A 202 3.00 12.91 -12.14
C GLU A 202 2.25 13.77 -11.13
N LEU A 203 0.98 13.45 -10.85
CA LEU A 203 0.20 14.16 -9.82
C LEU A 203 0.83 14.01 -8.43
N LEU A 204 1.23 12.80 -8.04
CA LEU A 204 1.91 12.57 -6.76
C LEU A 204 3.25 13.31 -6.70
N TRP A 205 4.00 13.33 -7.80
CA TRP A 205 5.24 14.07 -7.93
C TRP A 205 5.00 15.56 -7.70
N LYS A 206 4.04 16.16 -8.40
CA LYS A 206 3.70 17.58 -8.25
C LYS A 206 3.27 17.92 -6.82
N TYR A 207 2.42 17.06 -6.23
CA TYR A 207 1.99 17.18 -4.84
C TYR A 207 3.17 17.20 -3.87
N LEU A 208 4.10 16.26 -4.01
CA LEU A 208 5.26 16.17 -3.14
C LEU A 208 6.24 17.32 -3.36
N ILE A 209 6.47 17.78 -4.60
CA ILE A 209 7.29 18.99 -4.83
C ILE A 209 6.69 20.19 -4.09
N ASN A 210 5.38 20.39 -4.22
CA ASN A 210 4.70 21.49 -3.55
C ASN A 210 4.77 21.36 -2.00
N LYS A 211 4.68 20.14 -1.47
CA LYS A 211 4.69 19.87 -0.02
C LYS A 211 6.08 19.98 0.61
N GLN A 212 7.11 19.44 -0.02
CA GLN A 212 8.43 19.22 0.61
C GLN A 212 9.62 19.70 -0.24
N GLY A 213 9.36 20.25 -1.43
CA GLY A 213 10.38 20.69 -2.37
C GLY A 213 10.93 19.57 -3.25
N GLU A 214 11.59 19.97 -4.34
CA GLU A 214 12.07 19.07 -5.38
C GLU A 214 13.09 18.05 -4.88
N ILE A 215 14.13 18.49 -4.16
CA ILE A 215 15.23 17.61 -3.70
C ILE A 215 14.70 16.51 -2.76
N LYS A 216 13.79 16.84 -1.84
CA LYS A 216 13.19 15.85 -0.94
C LYS A 216 12.29 14.89 -1.69
N THR A 217 11.57 15.38 -2.70
CA THR A 217 10.72 14.57 -3.57
C THR A 217 11.52 13.55 -4.37
N TRP A 218 12.62 13.97 -4.99
CA TRP A 218 13.56 13.05 -5.66
C TRP A 218 14.01 11.92 -4.71
N LYS A 219 14.49 12.27 -3.52
CA LYS A 219 14.92 11.28 -2.52
C LYS A 219 13.76 10.35 -2.13
N CYS A 220 12.56 10.90 -1.94
CA CYS A 220 11.36 10.15 -1.62
C CYS A 220 11.04 9.12 -2.71
N PHE A 221 11.00 9.51 -3.99
CA PHE A 221 10.73 8.57 -5.09
C PHE A 221 11.80 7.48 -5.21
N THR A 222 13.08 7.80 -5.04
CA THR A 222 14.15 6.79 -5.02
C THR A 222 13.93 5.76 -3.90
N HIS A 223 13.58 6.20 -2.69
CA HIS A 223 13.28 5.30 -1.58
C HIS A 223 11.98 4.49 -1.82
N LEU A 224 11.00 5.11 -2.49
CA LEU A 224 9.74 4.46 -2.81
C LEU A 224 9.95 3.26 -3.74
N ILE A 225 10.83 3.37 -4.75
CA ILE A 225 11.19 2.25 -5.63
C ILE A 225 11.74 1.08 -4.80
N THR A 226 12.66 1.34 -3.86
CA THR A 226 13.20 0.29 -2.97
C THR A 226 12.10 -0.35 -2.12
N ILE A 227 11.15 0.45 -1.61
CA ILE A 227 10.02 -0.05 -0.83
C ILE A 227 9.08 -0.89 -1.69
N ILE A 228 8.82 -0.51 -2.94
CA ILE A 228 7.99 -1.29 -3.87
C ILE A 228 8.62 -2.65 -4.12
N ILE A 229 9.93 -2.73 -4.40
CA ILE A 229 10.63 -4.02 -4.55
C ILE A 229 10.48 -4.87 -3.29
N ARG A 230 10.60 -4.26 -2.09
CA ARG A 230 10.38 -4.96 -0.82
C ARG A 230 8.94 -5.44 -0.64
N ILE A 231 7.94 -4.66 -1.07
CA ILE A 231 6.52 -5.05 -1.10
C ILE A 231 6.36 -6.32 -1.94
N GLN A 232 6.97 -6.38 -3.13
CA GLN A 232 6.88 -7.54 -4.00
C GLN A 232 7.51 -8.78 -3.36
N SER A 233 8.71 -8.65 -2.80
CA SER A 233 9.41 -9.74 -2.12
C SER A 233 8.66 -10.27 -0.90
N VAL A 234 8.24 -9.37 0.00
CA VAL A 234 7.47 -9.74 1.21
C VAL A 234 6.12 -10.33 0.81
N GLY A 235 5.44 -9.74 -0.18
CA GLY A 235 4.17 -10.24 -0.68
C GLY A 235 4.25 -11.64 -1.28
N LYS A 236 5.34 -11.96 -2.01
CA LYS A 236 5.60 -13.31 -2.51
C LYS A 236 5.75 -14.31 -1.36
N ILE A 237 6.54 -13.97 -0.34
CA ILE A 237 6.74 -14.81 0.86
C ILE A 237 5.41 -15.04 1.59
N ILE A 238 4.62 -13.98 1.80
CA ILE A 238 3.34 -14.07 2.51
C ILE A 238 2.31 -14.89 1.72
N ARG A 239 2.23 -14.73 0.39
CA ARG A 239 1.34 -15.57 -0.43
C ARG A 239 1.75 -17.04 -0.35
N GLU A 240 3.04 -17.34 -0.45
CA GLU A 240 3.54 -18.70 -0.33
C GLU A 240 3.24 -19.31 1.04
N PHE A 241 3.42 -18.50 2.09
CA PHE A 241 3.03 -18.88 3.44
C PHE A 241 1.56 -19.30 3.50
N PHE A 242 0.64 -18.45 3.05
CA PHE A 242 -0.80 -18.78 3.06
C PHE A 242 -1.14 -19.97 2.15
N ARG A 243 -0.45 -20.14 1.02
CA ARG A 243 -0.60 -21.28 0.12
C ARG A 243 -0.22 -22.61 0.80
N ILE A 244 0.88 -22.62 1.55
CA ILE A 244 1.28 -23.81 2.33
C ILE A 244 0.26 -24.07 3.45
N GLN A 245 -0.21 -23.01 4.11
CA GLN A 245 -1.22 -23.15 5.17
C GLN A 245 -2.55 -23.71 4.63
N SER A 246 -2.96 -23.35 3.41
CA SER A 246 -4.20 -23.82 2.80
C SER A 246 -4.12 -25.26 2.28
N ILE A 247 -3.03 -25.67 1.65
CA ILE A 247 -2.86 -27.03 1.12
C ILE A 247 -2.83 -28.08 2.23
N THR A 248 -2.34 -27.70 3.41
CA THR A 248 -2.13 -28.63 4.54
C THR A 248 -3.37 -28.83 5.41
N SER A 249 -4.52 -28.24 5.08
CA SER A 249 -5.68 -28.24 5.97
C SER A 249 -7.02 -28.24 5.23
N ASP A 250 -8.04 -28.92 5.78
CA ASP A 250 -9.46 -28.86 5.33
C ASP A 250 -10.11 -27.48 5.56
N VAL A 251 -9.30 -26.42 5.70
CA VAL A 251 -9.71 -25.05 6.03
C VAL A 251 -10.20 -24.29 4.80
N MET A 252 -9.90 -24.80 3.60
CA MET A 252 -10.27 -24.12 2.35
C MET A 252 -11.77 -23.95 2.16
N ASP A 253 -12.57 -24.88 2.69
CA ASP A 253 -14.03 -24.78 2.65
C ASP A 253 -14.59 -23.71 3.62
N GLN A 254 -13.77 -23.25 4.58
CA GLN A 254 -14.16 -22.27 5.61
C GLN A 254 -13.58 -20.87 5.35
N ILE A 255 -12.62 -20.75 4.42
CA ILE A 255 -12.05 -19.46 4.02
C ILE A 255 -13.06 -18.70 3.15
N GLU A 256 -13.11 -17.37 3.33
CA GLU A 256 -13.93 -16.52 2.48
C GLU A 256 -13.64 -16.73 0.98
N PRO A 257 -14.67 -16.94 0.12
CA PRO A 257 -14.48 -17.26 -1.29
C PRO A 257 -13.61 -16.29 -2.08
N LEU A 258 -13.66 -15.00 -1.70
CA LEU A 258 -12.84 -13.95 -2.33
C LEU A 258 -11.35 -14.16 -2.02
N MET A 259 -11.02 -14.52 -0.78
CA MET A 259 -9.66 -14.83 -0.37
C MET A 259 -9.16 -16.12 -1.00
N HIS A 260 -10.03 -17.12 -1.11
CA HIS A 260 -9.70 -18.36 -1.81
C HIS A 260 -9.23 -18.08 -3.26
N THR A 261 -9.95 -17.21 -3.98
CA THR A 261 -9.60 -16.82 -5.36
C THR A 261 -8.25 -16.09 -5.46
N LEU A 262 -7.89 -15.32 -4.43
CA LEU A 262 -6.64 -14.54 -4.39
C LEU A 262 -5.43 -15.34 -3.89
N LEU A 263 -5.65 -16.33 -3.03
CA LEU A 263 -4.59 -17.19 -2.50
C LEU A 263 -4.26 -18.35 -3.45
N LEU A 264 -5.23 -18.79 -4.25
CA LEU A 264 -5.05 -19.81 -5.28
C LEU A 264 -4.75 -19.24 -6.66
N ILE A 265 -4.16 -18.04 -6.73
CA ILE A 265 -3.60 -17.58 -8.00
C ILE A 265 -2.41 -18.50 -8.30
N GLN A 266 -2.71 -19.55 -9.07
CA GLN A 266 -1.73 -20.42 -9.69
C GLN A 266 -1.05 -19.61 -10.76
#